data_AF-A0A1F9VQD8-F1
#
_entry.id   AF-A0A1F9VQD8-F1
#
_cell.length_a   1.000
_cell.length_b   1.000
_cell.length_c   1.000
_cell.angle_alpha   90.00
_cell.angle_beta   90.00
_cell.angle_gamma   90.00
#
_symmetry.space_group_name_H-M   'P 1'
#
loop_
_entity.id
_entity.type
_entity.pdbx_description
1 polymer ?
#
loop_
_entity_poly.entity_id
_entity_poly.type
_entity_poly.pdbx_seq_one_letter_code
_entity_poly.pdbx_strand_id
1 'polypeptide(L)'
;MLAAAMFSVSALNASELNTISAGEVKLSKIELPAPVLQVSEAAKCDFVSGEIKDLHLLAQASKNVLFTYAKTEAQFKEFTDKWTPILNKFGIKVTGTEYKNEFGTLKYESPDGRVVRDFMAEDLHYDALSSTTIAKLQHQLIEPLEQAGMTPIASFNIKHEAFRPTFNIYYLTKPEANMDHEIQLRHLKNGEDIDFDLLTGAVNIVRKDTSFSMVYIGKLLGFKTKLAADEAGIAVKLADYKKFLAENKKEFIASKTYKLDKPIEFSDIKLNYLVNIYFFQ
;
A
#
# COMPACT_ATOMS: atom_id res chain seq x y z
N MET A 1 -2.58 -25.63 61.88
CA MET A 1 -3.34 -26.53 60.98
C MET A 1 -2.56 -26.59 59.67
N LEU A 2 -1.73 -27.63 59.48
CA LEU A 2 -1.99 -28.78 58.57
C LEU A 2 -2.19 -28.30 57.11
N ALA A 3 -1.13 -28.19 56.28
CA ALA A 3 -0.36 -29.24 55.58
C ALA A 3 -1.16 -30.05 54.54
N ALA A 4 -0.79 -29.96 53.26
CA ALA A 4 -0.26 -31.08 52.45
C ALA A 4 -0.34 -30.79 50.93
N ALA A 5 0.75 -31.17 50.26
CA ALA A 5 0.95 -31.15 48.82
C ALA A 5 0.12 -32.22 48.07
N MET A 6 0.02 -32.12 46.74
CA MET A 6 0.43 -33.20 45.82
C MET A 6 0.46 -32.72 44.36
N PHE A 7 1.62 -32.92 43.72
CA PHE A 7 1.77 -33.03 42.27
C PHE A 7 1.07 -34.30 41.76
N SER A 8 0.58 -34.31 40.52
CA SER A 8 0.73 -35.45 39.60
C SER A 8 0.36 -35.09 38.16
N VAL A 9 1.14 -35.65 37.25
CA VAL A 9 1.19 -35.41 35.80
C VAL A 9 0.47 -36.56 35.07
N SER A 10 -0.01 -36.26 33.86
CA SER A 10 -0.20 -37.17 32.69
C SER A 10 -1.49 -37.99 32.59
N ALA A 11 -2.23 -37.77 31.49
CA ALA A 11 -2.59 -38.83 30.53
C ALA A 11 -3.16 -38.24 29.23
N LEU A 12 -2.41 -38.40 28.14
CA LEU A 12 -2.94 -38.46 26.77
C LEU A 12 -3.65 -39.81 26.59
N ASN A 13 -4.84 -39.84 25.99
CA ASN A 13 -5.09 -40.54 24.71
C ASN A 13 -6.54 -40.47 24.24
N ALA A 14 -6.65 -40.53 22.92
CA ALA A 14 -7.81 -40.47 22.06
C ALA A 14 -8.78 -41.66 22.18
N SER A 15 -10.06 -41.38 21.91
CA SER A 15 -11.17 -42.26 21.52
C SER A 15 -12.43 -41.39 21.64
N GLU A 16 -13.29 -41.11 20.67
CA GLU A 16 -13.65 -41.75 19.41
C GLU A 16 -14.45 -40.71 18.60
N LEU A 17 -14.06 -40.50 17.35
CA LEU A 17 -14.93 -40.00 16.30
C LEU A 17 -15.90 -41.13 15.95
N ASN A 18 -17.21 -40.89 16.03
CA ASN A 18 -18.22 -41.42 15.11
C ASN A 18 -19.62 -40.99 15.56
N THR A 19 -20.26 -40.11 14.78
CA THR A 19 -21.56 -40.33 14.12
C THR A 19 -22.11 -38.98 13.64
N ILE A 20 -21.61 -38.52 12.49
CA ILE A 20 -22.44 -37.71 11.59
C ILE A 20 -22.65 -38.61 10.37
N SER A 21 -23.89 -39.06 10.20
CA SER A 21 -24.25 -40.00 9.15
C SER A 21 -24.40 -39.29 7.80
N ALA A 22 -23.98 -39.96 6.72
CA ALA A 22 -23.96 -39.47 5.35
C ALA A 22 -25.35 -39.33 4.69
N GLY A 23 -26.42 -39.18 5.48
CA GLY A 23 -27.81 -39.12 5.01
C GLY A 23 -28.47 -37.74 5.04
N GLU A 24 -27.91 -36.75 5.75
CA GLU A 24 -28.59 -35.47 6.01
C GLU A 24 -28.11 -34.30 5.14
N VAL A 25 -27.17 -34.52 4.21
CA VAL A 25 -26.69 -33.49 3.26
C VAL A 25 -27.26 -33.72 1.87
N LYS A 26 -28.59 -33.82 1.75
CA LYS A 26 -29.29 -33.75 0.46
C LYS A 26 -30.65 -33.10 0.62
N LEU A 27 -30.66 -31.76 0.69
CA LEU A 27 -31.71 -30.87 0.16
C LEU A 27 -31.45 -29.43 0.62
N SER A 28 -30.44 -28.80 0.04
CA SER A 28 -30.36 -27.34 -0.06
C SER A 28 -29.40 -27.02 -1.20
N LYS A 29 -29.98 -26.91 -2.40
CA LYS A 29 -29.36 -26.24 -3.53
C LYS A 29 -29.21 -24.78 -3.17
N ILE A 30 -28.06 -24.41 -2.65
CA ILE A 30 -27.58 -23.03 -2.68
C ILE A 30 -26.42 -23.04 -3.67
N GLU A 31 -26.71 -22.58 -4.88
CA GLU A 31 -25.70 -22.26 -5.88
C GLU A 31 -24.87 -21.09 -5.34
N LEU A 32 -23.71 -21.38 -4.75
CA LEU A 32 -22.65 -20.40 -4.55
C LEU A 32 -21.86 -20.31 -5.86
N PRO A 33 -21.77 -19.15 -6.52
CA PRO A 33 -20.87 -19.00 -7.65
C PRO A 33 -19.41 -19.06 -7.16
N ALA A 34 -18.78 -20.18 -7.55
CA ALA A 34 -17.37 -20.47 -7.78
C ALA A 34 -16.28 -19.86 -6.87
N PRO A 35 -15.66 -20.68 -5.99
CA PRO A 35 -14.30 -20.44 -5.54
C PRO A 35 -13.33 -21.00 -6.59
N VAL A 36 -12.59 -20.16 -7.29
CA VAL A 36 -11.40 -20.63 -8.02
C VAL A 36 -10.32 -19.57 -7.92
N LEU A 37 -9.36 -19.80 -7.00
CA LEU A 37 -7.92 -19.67 -7.23
C LEU A 37 -7.20 -20.52 -6.17
N GLN A 38 -6.92 -21.77 -6.54
CA GLN A 38 -5.83 -22.62 -6.02
C GLN A 38 -5.11 -23.08 -7.30
N VAL A 39 -3.80 -23.01 -7.50
CA VAL A 39 -2.61 -22.87 -6.64
C VAL A 39 -1.56 -22.14 -7.50
N SER A 40 -0.78 -21.23 -6.95
CA SER A 40 0.66 -21.30 -7.20
C SER A 40 1.33 -21.47 -5.85
N GLU A 41 2.29 -22.38 -5.81
CA GLU A 41 3.18 -22.63 -4.68
C GLU A 41 3.51 -21.35 -3.94
N ALA A 42 3.50 -21.42 -2.60
CA ALA A 42 3.90 -20.33 -1.71
C ALA A 42 4.90 -19.42 -2.40
N ALA A 43 4.47 -18.18 -2.71
CA ALA A 43 5.36 -17.22 -3.34
C ALA A 43 6.64 -17.21 -2.50
N LYS A 44 7.74 -17.68 -3.10
CA LYS A 44 9.03 -17.57 -2.46
C LYS A 44 9.26 -16.07 -2.35
N CYS A 45 9.00 -15.54 -1.15
CA CYS A 45 9.36 -14.19 -0.72
C CYS A 45 10.87 -14.02 -0.83
N ASP A 46 11.40 -13.93 -2.05
CA ASP A 46 12.83 -13.89 -2.33
C ASP A 46 13.34 -12.44 -2.33
N PHE A 47 12.51 -11.49 -1.86
CA PHE A 47 12.94 -10.13 -1.58
C PHE A 47 13.96 -10.09 -0.44
N VAL A 48 14.88 -9.14 -0.49
CA VAL A 48 15.87 -8.94 0.58
C VAL A 48 15.18 -8.25 1.75
N SER A 49 15.06 -8.94 2.88
CA SER A 49 14.55 -8.38 4.12
C SER A 49 15.68 -7.88 5.04
N GLY A 50 15.38 -6.92 5.92
CA GLY A 50 16.31 -6.55 6.98
C GLY A 50 15.89 -5.31 7.74
N GLU A 51 16.87 -4.61 8.28
CA GLU A 51 16.69 -3.39 9.06
C GLU A 51 17.55 -2.27 8.50
N ILE A 52 17.03 -1.04 8.53
CA ILE A 52 17.75 0.20 8.25
C ILE A 52 17.70 1.03 9.52
N LYS A 53 18.88 1.32 10.07
CA LYS A 53 19.06 2.24 11.19
C LYS A 53 19.56 3.60 10.73
N ASP A 54 20.45 3.62 9.74
CA ASP A 54 21.06 4.84 9.23
C ASP A 54 20.35 5.34 7.97
N LEU A 55 19.96 6.62 7.95
CA LEU A 55 19.14 7.18 6.87
C LEU A 55 19.83 7.17 5.50
N HIS A 56 21.16 7.22 5.46
CA HIS A 56 21.89 7.16 4.18
C HIS A 56 21.70 5.81 3.47
N LEU A 57 21.23 4.77 4.17
CA LEU A 57 20.94 3.46 3.59
C LEU A 57 19.50 3.34 3.05
N LEU A 58 18.61 4.27 3.41
CA LEU A 58 17.24 4.35 2.92
C LEU A 58 17.25 4.97 1.51
N ALA A 59 17.18 4.14 0.47
CA ALA A 59 17.10 4.63 -0.89
C ALA A 59 15.75 5.30 -1.16
N GLN A 60 15.79 6.40 -1.91
CA GLN A 60 14.64 6.93 -2.63
C GLN A 60 14.74 6.45 -4.08
N ALA A 61 13.61 6.05 -4.68
CA ALA A 61 13.60 5.49 -6.02
C ALA A 61 13.06 6.49 -7.05
N SER A 62 13.80 6.65 -8.15
CA SER A 62 13.34 7.28 -9.37
C SER A 62 13.62 6.36 -10.56
N LYS A 63 13.20 6.76 -11.77
CA LYS A 63 13.06 5.90 -12.95
C LYS A 63 14.21 4.90 -13.11
N ASN A 64 15.45 5.34 -13.24
CA ASN A 64 16.61 4.45 -13.40
C ASN A 64 17.73 4.80 -12.41
N VAL A 65 17.35 5.35 -11.27
CA VAL A 65 18.29 5.82 -10.25
C VAL A 65 17.74 5.57 -8.86
N LEU A 66 18.58 5.01 -7.99
CA LEU A 66 18.39 5.08 -6.54
C LEU A 66 19.23 6.22 -6.01
N PHE A 67 18.70 7.01 -5.10
CA PHE A 67 19.43 8.12 -4.52
C PHE A 67 19.26 8.19 -3.01
N THR A 68 20.23 8.84 -2.37
CA THR A 68 20.31 8.97 -0.91
C THR A 68 21.00 10.27 -0.53
N TYR A 69 20.76 10.72 0.68
CA TYR A 69 21.55 11.76 1.33
C TYR A 69 22.58 11.10 2.26
N ALA A 70 23.85 11.39 2.02
CA ALA A 70 24.99 10.84 2.76
C ALA A 70 25.95 11.98 3.06
N LYS A 71 26.35 12.17 4.32
CA LYS A 71 27.22 13.27 4.74
C LYS A 71 28.66 13.10 4.28
N THR A 72 29.07 11.85 4.00
CA THR A 72 30.43 11.51 3.62
C THR A 72 30.46 10.51 2.46
N GLU A 73 31.57 10.47 1.73
CA GLU A 73 31.82 9.44 0.70
C GLU A 73 31.80 8.02 1.29
N ALA A 74 32.21 7.85 2.54
CA ALA A 74 32.16 6.56 3.23
C ALA A 74 30.71 6.10 3.44
N GLN A 75 29.81 6.99 3.87
CA GLN A 75 28.38 6.69 3.98
C GLN A 75 27.77 6.36 2.61
N PHE A 76 28.15 7.10 1.56
CA PHE A 76 27.70 6.77 0.21
C PHE A 76 28.22 5.40 -0.26
N LYS A 77 29.46 5.05 0.10
CA LYS A 77 30.00 3.72 -0.19
C LYS A 77 29.22 2.61 0.52
N GLU A 78 28.81 2.81 1.77
CA GLU A 78 27.94 1.84 2.46
C GLU A 78 26.59 1.69 1.76
N PHE A 79 26.03 2.78 1.25
CA PHE A 79 24.81 2.74 0.44
C PHE A 79 25.00 1.92 -0.84
N THR A 80 26.07 2.16 -1.61
CA THR A 80 26.32 1.43 -2.86
C THR A 80 26.63 -0.04 -2.60
N ASP A 81 27.40 -0.35 -1.55
CA ASP A 81 27.73 -1.72 -1.13
C ASP A 81 26.48 -2.49 -0.68
N LYS A 82 25.51 -1.82 -0.07
CA LYS A 82 24.22 -2.44 0.32
C LYS A 82 23.33 -2.68 -0.90
N TRP A 83 23.16 -1.69 -1.77
CA TRP A 83 22.16 -1.73 -2.84
C TRP A 83 22.60 -2.49 -4.08
N THR A 84 23.88 -2.47 -4.43
CA THR A 84 24.41 -3.20 -5.59
C THR A 84 24.10 -4.71 -5.55
N PRO A 85 24.38 -5.46 -4.46
CA PRO A 85 24.05 -6.89 -4.41
C PRO A 85 22.55 -7.16 -4.42
N ILE A 86 21.73 -6.27 -3.84
CA ILE A 86 20.26 -6.38 -3.91
C ILE A 86 19.81 -6.30 -5.36
N LEU A 87 20.24 -5.26 -6.09
CA LEU A 87 19.88 -5.07 -7.50
C LEU A 87 20.36 -6.24 -8.37
N ASN A 88 21.60 -6.69 -8.17
CA ASN A 88 22.18 -7.82 -8.92
C ASN A 88 21.40 -9.13 -8.72
N LYS A 89 20.86 -9.38 -7.51
CA LYS A 89 20.02 -10.56 -7.23
C LYS A 89 18.81 -10.63 -8.15
N PHE A 90 18.27 -9.49 -8.56
CA PHE A 90 17.12 -9.37 -9.46
C PHE A 90 17.52 -9.11 -10.92
N GLY A 91 18.78 -9.36 -11.28
CA GLY A 91 19.31 -9.19 -12.63
C GLY A 91 19.44 -7.73 -13.08
N ILE A 92 19.33 -6.77 -12.16
CA ILE A 92 19.48 -5.35 -12.44
C ILE A 92 20.95 -4.98 -12.39
N LYS A 93 21.46 -4.38 -13.46
CA LYS A 93 22.86 -4.00 -13.60
C LYS A 93 23.07 -2.56 -13.13
N VAL A 94 24.00 -2.35 -12.20
CA VAL A 94 24.47 -1.00 -11.85
C VAL A 94 25.34 -0.45 -12.97
N THR A 95 25.03 0.74 -13.46
CA THR A 95 25.70 1.37 -14.61
C THR A 95 26.58 2.55 -14.22
N GLY A 96 26.40 3.11 -13.03
CA GLY A 96 27.27 4.16 -12.51
C GLY A 96 26.86 4.64 -11.13
N THR A 97 27.78 5.33 -10.47
CA THR A 97 27.56 5.97 -9.18
C THR A 97 28.11 7.39 -9.23
N GLU A 98 27.42 8.34 -8.61
CA GLU A 98 27.84 9.73 -8.52
C GLU A 98 27.55 10.26 -7.11
N TYR A 99 28.52 10.94 -6.51
CA TYR A 99 28.38 11.56 -5.20
C TYR A 99 28.86 13.00 -5.26
N LYS A 100 27.99 13.93 -4.87
CA LYS A 100 28.27 15.37 -4.88
C LYS A 100 27.38 16.09 -3.88
N ASN A 101 27.95 17.03 -3.12
CA ASN A 101 27.20 17.88 -2.19
C ASN A 101 26.29 17.08 -1.23
N GLU A 102 26.86 16.04 -0.60
CA GLU A 102 26.14 15.13 0.33
C GLU A 102 24.98 14.34 -0.30
N PHE A 103 24.91 14.31 -1.63
CA PHE A 103 23.89 13.60 -2.39
C PHE A 103 24.53 12.51 -3.22
N GLY A 104 24.07 11.29 -3.04
CA GLY A 104 24.55 10.09 -3.72
C GLY A 104 23.51 9.55 -4.68
N THR A 105 23.95 9.12 -5.87
CA THR A 105 23.09 8.45 -6.86
C THR A 105 23.73 7.17 -7.35
N LEU A 106 22.91 6.13 -7.52
CA LEU A 106 23.25 4.83 -8.07
C LEU A 106 22.34 4.60 -9.28
N LYS A 107 22.93 4.70 -10.47
CA LYS A 107 22.24 4.50 -11.76
C LYS A 107 22.22 3.01 -12.09
N TYR A 108 21.11 2.53 -12.63
CA TYR A 108 20.95 1.13 -12.96
C TYR A 108 20.16 0.91 -14.25
N GLU A 109 20.21 -0.30 -14.77
CA GLU A 109 19.46 -0.76 -15.92
C GLU A 109 18.90 -2.16 -15.64
N SER A 110 17.61 -2.34 -15.89
CA SER A 110 16.94 -3.65 -15.81
C SER A 110 16.85 -4.27 -17.21
N PRO A 111 16.92 -5.61 -17.31
CA PRO A 111 16.93 -6.29 -18.62
C PRO A 111 15.61 -6.16 -19.37
N ASP A 112 14.50 -5.93 -18.67
CA ASP A 112 13.15 -5.83 -19.21
C ASP A 112 12.56 -4.41 -19.13
N GLY A 113 13.38 -3.42 -18.78
CA GLY A 113 12.99 -2.02 -18.69
C GLY A 113 12.12 -1.67 -17.48
N ARG A 114 11.91 -2.59 -16.52
CA ARG A 114 11.24 -2.28 -15.25
C ARG A 114 12.07 -1.37 -14.36
N VAL A 115 11.39 -0.62 -13.50
CA VAL A 115 12.00 0.38 -12.63
C VAL A 115 11.68 0.08 -11.18
N VAL A 116 12.60 0.45 -10.30
CA VAL A 116 12.38 0.39 -8.85
C VAL A 116 11.42 1.52 -8.45
N ARG A 117 10.44 1.17 -7.63
CA ARG A 117 9.58 2.07 -6.87
C ARG A 117 9.61 1.67 -5.41
N ASP A 118 9.37 2.64 -4.55
CA ASP A 118 9.33 2.45 -3.11
C ASP A 118 7.96 2.84 -2.52
N PHE A 119 7.61 2.22 -1.40
CA PHE A 119 6.40 2.50 -0.64
C PHE A 119 6.74 2.45 0.85
N MET A 120 6.69 3.62 1.49
CA MET A 120 6.94 3.76 2.92
C MET A 120 5.63 3.73 3.70
N ALA A 121 5.54 2.86 4.69
CA ALA A 121 4.33 2.67 5.49
C ALA A 121 4.11 3.74 6.58
N GLU A 122 4.92 4.80 6.60
CA GLU A 122 4.94 5.79 7.69
C GLU A 122 3.58 6.42 7.97
N ASP A 123 2.75 6.65 6.96
CA ASP A 123 1.47 7.35 7.09
C ASP A 123 0.25 6.45 7.41
N LEU A 124 0.45 5.12 7.49
CA LEU A 124 -0.61 4.12 7.70
C LEU A 124 -1.03 3.97 9.16
N HIS A 125 -2.26 3.56 9.43
CA HIS A 125 -2.76 3.38 10.79
C HIS A 125 -2.53 1.95 11.28
N TYR A 126 -1.50 1.79 12.12
CA TYR A 126 -1.14 0.52 12.76
C TYR A 126 -0.42 0.77 14.09
N ASP A 127 -0.38 -0.29 14.91
CA ASP A 127 0.46 -0.32 16.11
C ASP A 127 1.93 -0.51 15.73
N ALA A 128 2.67 0.59 15.69
CA ALA A 128 4.09 0.63 15.38
C ALA A 128 4.98 0.04 16.47
N LEU A 129 4.47 -0.20 17.69
CA LEU A 129 5.25 -0.82 18.77
C LEU A 129 5.21 -2.35 18.71
N SER A 130 4.24 -2.90 17.96
CA SER A 130 4.12 -4.34 17.76
C SER A 130 4.83 -4.80 16.49
N SER A 131 5.95 -5.50 16.66
CA SER A 131 6.70 -6.11 15.55
C SER A 131 5.87 -7.13 14.76
N THR A 132 4.93 -7.82 15.41
CA THR A 132 4.01 -8.77 14.75
C THR A 132 2.99 -8.04 13.88
N THR A 133 2.48 -6.90 14.34
CA THR A 133 1.60 -6.03 13.54
C THR A 133 2.33 -5.48 12.32
N ILE A 134 3.58 -5.02 12.49
CA ILE A 134 4.42 -4.55 11.38
C ILE A 134 4.65 -5.66 10.37
N ALA A 135 5.09 -6.85 10.80
CA ALA A 135 5.35 -7.97 9.91
C ALA A 135 4.09 -8.42 9.15
N LYS A 136 2.93 -8.46 9.83
CA LYS A 136 1.65 -8.76 9.20
C LYS A 136 1.28 -7.73 8.15
N LEU A 137 1.45 -6.44 8.44
CA LEU A 137 1.14 -5.37 7.50
C LEU A 137 2.08 -5.42 6.30
N GLN A 138 3.38 -5.61 6.53
CA GLN A 138 4.37 -5.77 5.47
C GLN A 138 3.99 -6.92 4.53
N HIS A 139 3.63 -8.09 5.06
CA HIS A 139 3.17 -9.22 4.24
C HIS A 139 1.89 -8.89 3.46
N GLN A 140 0.90 -8.26 4.11
CA GLN A 140 -0.35 -7.83 3.47
C GLN A 140 -0.11 -6.87 2.29
N LEU A 141 0.94 -6.06 2.33
CA LEU A 141 1.25 -5.11 1.25
C LEU A 141 2.13 -5.73 0.16
N ILE A 142 2.94 -6.74 0.48
CA ILE A 142 3.84 -7.40 -0.48
C ILE A 142 3.10 -8.40 -1.37
N GLU A 143 2.25 -9.25 -0.80
CA GLU A 143 1.55 -10.30 -1.55
C GLU A 143 0.74 -9.76 -2.76
N PRO A 144 -0.02 -8.65 -2.64
CA PRO A 144 -0.74 -8.08 -3.77
C PRO A 144 0.15 -7.52 -4.88
N LEU A 145 1.41 -7.17 -4.59
CA LEU A 145 2.34 -6.72 -5.62
C LEU A 145 2.65 -7.84 -6.61
N GLU A 146 2.91 -9.05 -6.09
CA GLU A 146 3.20 -10.23 -6.90
C GLU A 146 1.99 -10.61 -7.75
N GLN A 147 0.80 -10.57 -7.16
CA GLN A 147 -0.47 -10.80 -7.87
C GLN A 147 -0.71 -9.76 -8.98
N ALA A 148 -0.22 -8.53 -8.81
CA ALA A 148 -0.29 -7.47 -9.80
C ALA A 148 0.85 -7.51 -10.85
N GLY A 149 1.70 -8.55 -10.83
CA GLY A 149 2.83 -8.69 -11.76
C GLY A 149 4.02 -7.76 -11.46
N MET A 150 4.04 -7.15 -10.26
CA MET A 150 5.19 -6.44 -9.75
C MET A 150 6.12 -7.41 -9.02
N THR A 151 7.41 -7.08 -8.92
CA THR A 151 8.39 -7.96 -8.27
C THR A 151 8.96 -7.25 -7.04
N PRO A 152 8.55 -7.62 -5.81
CA PRO A 152 9.20 -7.15 -4.60
C PRO A 152 10.69 -7.52 -4.62
N ILE A 153 11.58 -6.54 -4.40
CA ILE A 153 13.03 -6.74 -4.41
C ILE A 153 13.66 -6.59 -3.03
N ALA A 154 13.10 -5.72 -2.19
CA ALA A 154 13.56 -5.55 -0.83
C ALA A 154 12.43 -5.03 0.06
N SER A 155 12.50 -5.35 1.34
CA SER A 155 11.70 -4.68 2.33
C SER A 155 12.42 -4.57 3.67
N PHE A 156 12.52 -3.35 4.18
CA PHE A 156 13.33 -3.04 5.34
C PHE A 156 12.48 -2.44 6.44
N ASN A 157 12.60 -2.97 7.65
CA ASN A 157 12.14 -2.27 8.84
C ASN A 157 13.03 -1.05 9.07
N ILE A 158 12.42 0.10 9.33
CA ILE A 158 13.11 1.35 9.59
C ILE A 158 13.09 1.59 11.10
N LYS A 159 14.28 1.62 11.70
CA LYS A 159 14.51 1.91 13.11
C LYS A 159 15.45 3.10 13.24
N HIS A 160 14.89 4.29 13.06
CA HIS A 160 15.61 5.55 13.21
C HIS A 160 14.75 6.52 14.00
N GLU A 161 15.35 7.36 14.84
CA GLU A 161 14.63 8.27 15.75
C GLU A 161 13.72 9.29 15.06
N ALA A 162 14.03 9.64 13.80
CA ALA A 162 13.22 10.55 13.00
C ALA A 162 11.85 9.96 12.60
N PHE A 163 11.70 8.64 12.70
CA PHE A 163 10.49 7.94 12.32
C PHE A 163 9.94 7.17 13.51
N ARG A 164 8.61 7.10 13.63
CA ARG A 164 8.04 5.97 14.38
C ARG A 164 8.46 4.66 13.69
N PRO A 165 8.60 3.54 14.41
CA PRO A 165 8.95 2.28 13.77
C PRO A 165 8.02 1.98 12.58
N THR A 166 8.63 1.80 11.41
CA THR A 166 7.92 1.66 10.14
C THR A 166 8.70 0.72 9.22
N PHE A 167 8.28 0.58 7.98
CA PHE A 167 9.01 -0.18 6.97
C PHE A 167 8.90 0.49 5.59
N ASN A 168 9.83 0.15 4.71
CA ASN A 168 9.78 0.50 3.30
C ASN A 168 9.76 -0.78 2.45
N ILE A 169 8.98 -0.79 1.37
CA ILE A 169 8.95 -1.85 0.37
C ILE A 169 9.49 -1.29 -0.93
N TYR A 170 10.44 -2.01 -1.53
CA TYR A 170 10.98 -1.73 -2.85
C TYR A 170 10.55 -2.83 -3.81
N TYR A 171 10.07 -2.44 -4.98
CA TYR A 171 9.55 -3.37 -5.97
C TYR A 171 9.78 -2.87 -7.40
N LEU A 172 9.82 -3.80 -8.34
CA LEU A 172 9.90 -3.52 -9.77
C LEU A 172 8.52 -3.40 -10.39
N THR A 173 8.31 -2.35 -11.15
CA THR A 173 7.10 -2.12 -11.97
C THR A 173 7.48 -1.59 -13.36
N LYS A 174 6.53 -1.59 -14.29
CA LYS A 174 6.73 -0.99 -15.61
C LYS A 174 6.65 0.53 -15.50
N PRO A 175 7.64 1.28 -16.00
CA PRO A 175 7.59 2.73 -15.99
C PRO A 175 6.62 3.26 -17.03
N GLU A 176 6.15 4.49 -16.81
CA GLU A 176 5.44 5.30 -17.80
C GLU A 176 6.23 6.60 -18.03
N ALA A 177 5.81 7.39 -19.00
CA ALA A 177 6.37 8.73 -19.19
C ALA A 177 6.01 9.66 -18.00
N ASN A 178 4.78 9.54 -17.49
CA ASN A 178 4.32 10.22 -16.28
C ASN A 178 4.18 9.20 -15.14
N MET A 179 4.88 9.44 -14.03
CA MET A 179 4.83 8.57 -12.87
C MET A 179 3.42 8.46 -12.26
N ASP A 180 2.57 9.47 -12.44
CA ASP A 180 1.18 9.43 -11.96
C ASP A 180 0.34 8.40 -12.72
N HIS A 181 0.71 8.09 -13.95
CA HIS A 181 0.01 7.10 -14.78
C HIS A 181 0.55 5.67 -14.58
N GLU A 182 1.67 5.52 -13.87
CA GLU A 182 2.23 4.20 -13.56
C GLU A 182 1.34 3.45 -12.58
N ILE A 183 1.19 2.14 -12.81
CA ILE A 183 0.58 1.24 -11.83
C ILE A 183 1.61 0.98 -10.74
N GLN A 184 1.31 1.43 -9.52
CA GLN A 184 2.18 1.38 -8.35
C GLN A 184 1.37 1.06 -7.09
N LEU A 185 2.04 0.58 -6.04
CA LEU A 185 1.51 0.60 -4.68
C LEU A 185 1.49 2.04 -4.18
N ARG A 186 0.30 2.52 -3.79
CA ARG A 186 0.06 3.91 -3.43
C ARG A 186 -0.80 4.02 -2.17
N HIS A 187 -0.69 5.17 -1.53
CA HIS A 187 -1.49 5.53 -0.36
C HIS A 187 -2.38 6.72 -0.72
N LEU A 188 -3.70 6.57 -0.55
CA LEU A 188 -4.64 7.69 -0.58
C LEU A 188 -4.99 8.03 0.87
N LYS A 189 -4.76 9.29 1.25
CA LYS A 189 -5.15 9.88 2.54
C LYS A 189 -5.65 11.29 2.28
N ASN A 190 -6.96 11.46 2.26
CA ASN A 190 -7.64 12.67 1.81
C ASN A 190 -8.34 13.45 2.95
N GLY A 191 -8.28 12.95 4.19
CA GLY A 191 -8.83 13.60 5.38
C GLY A 191 -10.37 13.54 5.51
N GLU A 192 -11.05 12.99 4.49
CA GLU A 192 -12.48 12.78 4.42
C GLU A 192 -12.75 11.30 4.14
N ASP A 193 -13.91 10.79 4.55
CA ASP A 193 -14.28 9.40 4.31
C ASP A 193 -14.23 9.04 2.81
N ILE A 194 -13.65 7.89 2.50
CA ILE A 194 -13.47 7.37 1.16
C ILE A 194 -14.66 6.48 0.79
N ASP A 195 -15.26 6.79 -0.35
CA ASP A 195 -16.27 5.98 -1.02
C ASP A 195 -15.62 4.74 -1.68
N PHE A 196 -15.21 3.76 -0.87
CA PHE A 196 -14.48 2.57 -1.35
C PHE A 196 -15.20 1.79 -2.45
N ASP A 197 -16.53 1.75 -2.39
CA ASP A 197 -17.39 1.12 -3.39
C ASP A 197 -17.20 1.75 -4.77
N LEU A 198 -17.04 3.07 -4.83
CA LEU A 198 -16.82 3.80 -6.09
C LEU A 198 -15.43 3.58 -6.70
N LEU A 199 -14.47 3.14 -5.89
CA LEU A 199 -13.10 2.89 -6.33
C LEU A 199 -12.85 1.42 -6.65
N THR A 200 -13.78 0.54 -6.29
CA THR A 200 -13.70 -0.90 -6.59
C THR A 200 -13.76 -1.10 -8.10
N GLY A 201 -12.75 -1.77 -8.66
CA GLY A 201 -12.62 -2.01 -10.11
C GLY A 201 -11.86 -0.92 -10.87
N ALA A 202 -11.80 0.31 -10.34
CA ALA A 202 -10.92 1.35 -10.89
C ALA A 202 -9.46 1.15 -10.45
N VAL A 203 -9.26 0.69 -9.21
CA VAL A 203 -7.95 0.31 -8.66
C VAL A 203 -8.07 -1.02 -7.91
N ASN A 204 -6.93 -1.69 -7.69
CA ASN A 204 -6.88 -2.84 -6.81
C ASN A 204 -6.69 -2.36 -5.36
N ILE A 205 -7.77 -2.37 -4.55
CA ILE A 205 -7.71 -1.96 -3.15
C ILE A 205 -7.01 -3.07 -2.34
N VAL A 206 -5.81 -2.76 -1.84
CA VAL A 206 -4.99 -3.67 -1.03
C VAL A 206 -5.43 -3.65 0.44
N ARG A 207 -5.71 -2.46 0.97
CA ARG A 207 -6.10 -2.28 2.36
C ARG A 207 -6.97 -1.04 2.52
N LYS A 208 -8.12 -1.21 3.17
CA LYS A 208 -8.88 -0.09 3.76
C LYS A 208 -8.27 0.18 5.13
N ASP A 209 -7.47 1.22 5.24
CA ASP A 209 -6.64 1.50 6.41
C ASP A 209 -7.46 2.17 7.52
N THR A 210 -8.15 3.25 7.16
CA THR A 210 -9.21 3.90 7.97
C THR A 210 -10.35 4.31 7.04
N SER A 211 -11.39 4.97 7.55
CA SER A 211 -12.47 5.47 6.69
C SER A 211 -11.97 6.49 5.66
N PHE A 212 -10.94 7.28 5.98
CA PHE A 212 -10.35 8.32 5.14
C PHE A 212 -8.97 7.94 4.55
N SER A 213 -8.63 6.65 4.58
CA SER A 213 -7.31 6.19 4.15
C SER A 213 -7.30 4.78 3.55
N MET A 214 -6.60 4.60 2.44
CA MET A 214 -6.40 3.28 1.84
C MET A 214 -5.08 3.11 1.12
N VAL A 215 -4.62 1.86 1.08
CA VAL A 215 -3.54 1.41 0.21
C VAL A 215 -4.14 0.68 -0.98
N TYR A 216 -3.63 0.98 -2.17
CA TYR A 216 -4.12 0.42 -3.42
C TYR A 216 -2.97 0.26 -4.43
N ILE A 217 -3.18 -0.60 -5.42
CA ILE A 217 -2.34 -0.74 -6.60
C ILE A 217 -3.07 -0.12 -7.80
N GLY A 218 -2.48 0.90 -8.43
CA GLY A 218 -3.11 1.63 -9.52
C GLY A 218 -2.37 2.90 -9.95
N LYS A 219 -2.97 3.64 -10.88
CA LYS A 219 -2.58 5.02 -11.22
C LYS A 219 -2.83 5.94 -10.02
N LEU A 220 -2.16 7.09 -9.95
CA LEU A 220 -2.33 8.03 -8.86
C LEU A 220 -3.76 8.56 -8.79
N LEU A 221 -4.45 8.25 -7.69
CA LEU A 221 -5.77 8.79 -7.40
C LEU A 221 -5.68 10.24 -6.91
N GLY A 222 -6.55 11.07 -7.46
CA GLY A 222 -6.92 12.37 -6.94
C GLY A 222 -8.30 12.35 -6.29
N PHE A 223 -8.48 13.24 -5.31
CA PHE A 223 -9.73 13.41 -4.60
C PHE A 223 -10.05 14.89 -4.44
N LYS A 224 -11.33 15.25 -4.61
CA LYS A 224 -11.81 16.60 -4.29
C LYS A 224 -13.22 16.58 -3.74
N THR A 225 -13.42 17.29 -2.64
CA THR A 225 -14.75 17.63 -2.11
C THR A 225 -15.16 19.04 -2.55
N LYS A 226 -16.42 19.20 -2.93
CA LYS A 226 -17.08 20.49 -3.19
C LYS A 226 -18.34 20.58 -2.35
N LEU A 227 -18.65 21.79 -1.86
CA LEU A 227 -19.82 22.06 -1.00
C LEU A 227 -20.79 23.01 -1.71
N ALA A 228 -22.10 22.91 -1.47
CA ALA A 228 -23.09 23.89 -1.92
C ALA A 228 -24.30 23.98 -0.98
N ALA A 229 -25.08 25.04 -1.14
CA ALA A 229 -26.31 25.26 -0.36
C ALA A 229 -27.43 24.30 -0.76
N ASP A 230 -27.50 23.91 -2.02
CA ASP A 230 -28.53 23.04 -2.58
C ASP A 230 -27.94 22.01 -3.57
N GLU A 231 -28.79 21.06 -3.96
CA GLU A 231 -28.42 19.96 -4.87
C GLU A 231 -28.11 20.47 -6.30
N ALA A 232 -28.82 21.49 -6.77
CA ALA A 232 -28.58 22.10 -8.07
C ALA A 232 -27.18 22.73 -8.15
N GLY A 233 -26.75 23.41 -7.09
CA GLY A 233 -25.42 23.98 -6.96
C GLY A 233 -24.31 22.92 -6.92
N ILE A 234 -24.57 21.75 -6.33
CA ILE A 234 -23.64 20.61 -6.43
C ILE A 234 -23.54 20.09 -7.87
N ALA A 235 -24.67 19.94 -8.57
CA ALA A 235 -24.67 19.46 -9.94
C ALA A 235 -23.84 20.36 -10.88
N VAL A 236 -23.98 21.70 -10.74
CA VAL A 236 -23.15 22.67 -11.47
C VAL A 236 -21.67 22.50 -11.13
N LYS A 237 -21.31 22.45 -9.84
CA LYS A 237 -19.91 22.30 -9.41
C LYS A 237 -19.28 20.99 -9.87
N LEU A 238 -20.06 19.90 -9.91
CA LEU A 238 -19.59 18.61 -10.43
C LEU A 238 -19.35 18.67 -11.94
N ALA A 239 -20.26 19.27 -12.71
CA ALA A 239 -20.10 19.45 -14.14
C ALA A 239 -18.88 20.32 -14.47
N ASP A 240 -18.72 21.45 -13.78
CA ASP A 240 -17.56 22.33 -13.93
C ASP A 240 -16.25 21.61 -13.60
N TYR A 241 -16.25 20.80 -12.54
CA TYR A 241 -15.04 20.06 -12.17
C TYR A 241 -14.71 18.95 -13.16
N LYS A 242 -15.71 18.25 -13.72
CA LYS A 242 -15.48 17.29 -14.81
C LYS A 242 -14.87 17.96 -16.04
N LYS A 243 -15.33 19.17 -16.39
CA LYS A 243 -14.73 19.96 -17.47
C LYS A 243 -13.28 20.33 -17.16
N PHE A 244 -13.00 20.81 -15.94
CA PHE A 244 -11.64 21.09 -15.47
C PHE A 244 -10.74 19.85 -15.57
N LEU A 245 -11.22 18.67 -15.17
CA LEU A 245 -10.45 17.43 -15.28
C LEU A 245 -10.09 17.11 -16.74
N ALA A 246 -11.07 17.19 -17.65
CA ALA A 246 -10.83 16.95 -19.07
C ALA A 246 -9.82 17.94 -19.69
N GLU A 247 -9.93 19.23 -19.38
CA GLU A 247 -8.99 20.27 -19.83
C GLU A 247 -7.56 20.03 -19.34
N ASN A 248 -7.42 19.42 -18.15
CA ASN A 248 -6.13 19.11 -17.54
C ASN A 248 -5.67 17.66 -17.79
N LYS A 249 -6.31 16.94 -18.71
CA LYS A 249 -5.99 15.54 -19.08
C LYS A 249 -6.08 14.54 -17.92
N LYS A 250 -6.99 14.81 -16.98
CA LYS A 250 -7.29 13.94 -15.84
C LYS A 250 -8.51 13.09 -16.13
N GLU A 251 -8.48 11.84 -15.69
CA GLU A 251 -9.52 10.86 -15.98
C GLU A 251 -10.52 10.81 -14.81
N PHE A 252 -11.75 11.23 -15.04
CA PHE A 252 -12.81 11.13 -14.03
C PHE A 252 -13.17 9.64 -13.78
N ILE A 253 -13.25 9.25 -12.51
CA ILE A 253 -13.64 7.90 -12.10
C ILE A 253 -15.11 7.89 -11.69
N ALA A 254 -15.41 8.57 -10.58
CA ALA A 254 -16.73 8.53 -9.97
C ALA A 254 -16.93 9.74 -9.04
N SER A 255 -18.18 9.97 -8.64
CA SER A 255 -18.54 10.99 -7.66
C SER A 255 -19.75 10.57 -6.86
N LYS A 256 -19.85 11.03 -5.61
CA LYS A 256 -21.01 10.82 -4.75
C LYS A 256 -21.45 12.10 -4.09
N THR A 257 -22.73 12.42 -4.23
CA THR A 257 -23.35 13.58 -3.58
C THR A 257 -23.98 13.15 -2.27
N TYR A 258 -23.79 13.96 -1.26
CA TYR A 258 -24.27 13.76 0.09
C TYR A 258 -25.06 14.98 0.52
N LYS A 259 -26.20 14.75 1.17
CA LYS A 259 -26.88 15.76 1.97
C LYS A 259 -26.29 15.69 3.38
N LEU A 260 -25.89 16.83 3.92
CA LEU A 260 -25.32 16.94 5.25
C LEU A 260 -26.42 16.88 6.30
N ASP A 261 -26.22 16.08 7.34
CA ASP A 261 -27.12 16.02 8.50
C ASP A 261 -27.17 17.35 9.24
N LYS A 262 -26.00 18.00 9.35
CA LYS A 262 -25.85 19.34 9.91
C LYS A 262 -25.20 20.24 8.86
N PRO A 263 -25.83 21.37 8.51
CA PRO A 263 -25.26 22.31 7.56
C PRO A 263 -23.94 22.87 8.08
N ILE A 264 -23.00 23.08 7.17
CA ILE A 264 -21.75 23.80 7.47
C ILE A 264 -22.02 25.28 7.23
N GLU A 265 -21.81 26.08 8.28
CA GLU A 265 -22.04 27.53 8.25
C GLU A 265 -20.70 28.25 8.16
N PHE A 266 -20.51 29.05 7.10
CA PHE A 266 -19.39 29.96 6.96
C PHE A 266 -19.93 31.37 6.77
N SER A 267 -19.72 32.21 7.79
CA SER A 267 -20.26 33.57 7.85
C SER A 267 -21.78 33.56 7.61
N ASP A 268 -22.23 33.91 6.39
CA ASP A 268 -23.64 34.01 6.00
C ASP A 268 -24.07 32.94 4.98
N ILE A 269 -23.22 31.95 4.72
CA ILE A 269 -23.50 30.88 3.76
C ILE A 269 -23.73 29.57 4.50
N LYS A 270 -24.89 28.97 4.25
CA LYS A 270 -25.29 27.66 4.76
C LYS A 270 -25.14 26.59 3.69
N LEU A 271 -24.20 25.68 3.89
CA LEU A 271 -23.88 24.60 2.95
C LEU A 271 -24.56 23.32 3.45
N ASN A 272 -25.49 22.77 2.66
CA ASN A 272 -26.29 21.60 3.04
C ASN A 272 -25.90 20.34 2.27
N TYR A 273 -25.07 20.47 1.24
CA TYR A 273 -24.67 19.36 0.38
C TYR A 273 -23.17 19.37 0.13
N LEU A 274 -22.61 18.19 -0.02
CA LEU A 274 -21.25 17.99 -0.53
C LEU A 274 -21.25 17.00 -1.69
N VAL A 275 -20.22 17.07 -2.53
CA VAL A 275 -19.90 16.02 -3.50
C VAL A 275 -18.44 15.64 -3.37
N ASN A 276 -18.19 14.36 -3.23
CA ASN A 276 -16.87 13.75 -3.32
C ASN A 276 -16.60 13.35 -4.77
N ILE A 277 -15.42 13.68 -5.28
CA ILE A 277 -15.04 13.46 -6.68
C ILE A 277 -13.70 12.73 -6.72
N TYR A 278 -13.67 11.60 -7.42
CA TYR A 278 -12.50 10.75 -7.61
C TYR A 278 -12.05 10.76 -9.07
N PHE A 279 -10.75 10.84 -9.30
CA PHE A 279 -10.14 10.90 -10.62
C PHE A 279 -8.71 10.34 -10.61
N PHE A 280 -8.14 10.03 -11.77
CA PHE A 280 -6.70 9.81 -11.92
C PHE A 280 -6.00 11.14 -12.27
N GLN A 281 -4.85 11.38 -11.63
CA GLN A 281 -4.01 12.58 -11.82
C GLN A 281 -3.36 12.64 -13.19
#